data_AF-A0A174E181-F1
#
_entry.id   AF-A0A174E181-F1
#
_cell.length_a   1.000
_cell.length_b   1.000
_cell.length_c   1.000
_cell.angle_alpha   90.00
_cell.angle_beta   90.00
_cell.angle_gamma   90.00
#
_symmetry.space_group_name_H-M   'P 1'
#
loop_
_entity.id
_entity.type
_entity.pdbx_description
1 polymer ?
#
loop_
_entity_poly.entity_id
_entity_poly.type
_entity_poly.pdbx_seq_one_letter_code
_entity_poly.pdbx_strand_id
1 'polypeptide(L)'
;MKKWIKCLTVLCATTTLYTGCGTSKEDALLEKTQKVYANVDDAYNSVKKYANDIYNGCKAYVLQGENLTVEDFLDETNITEDEMLDAMKAYFVEKFGEDQAEELIRSADDDEYTSLVLLRSFSGMLGPAGMGIIIENVYSARGTTEDIQDKLDTAKNTLKEIDSDYEYYESLKDYYTTVSSYYDFCEHLTGTFEQMQDTITGYENDIRKDTNDLKLAID
;
A
#
# COMPACT_ATOMS: atom_id res chain seq x y z
N MET A 1 18.29 -51.71 -58.57
CA MET A 1 19.65 -52.03 -58.06
C MET A 1 20.61 -50.92 -58.44
N LYS A 2 21.36 -50.40 -57.46
CA LYS A 2 22.62 -49.60 -57.54
C LYS A 2 22.54 -48.22 -58.23
N LYS A 3 22.63 -47.09 -57.49
CA LYS A 3 23.85 -46.41 -56.94
C LYS A 3 24.75 -45.88 -58.08
N TRP A 4 25.26 -44.64 -58.16
CA TRP A 4 25.61 -43.61 -57.18
C TRP A 4 26.00 -42.27 -57.88
N ILE A 5 25.66 -41.15 -57.24
CA ILE A 5 26.46 -39.94 -56.91
C ILE A 5 27.56 -39.48 -57.89
N LYS A 6 27.46 -38.20 -58.33
CA LYS A 6 28.60 -37.26 -58.29
C LYS A 6 28.13 -35.87 -57.83
N CYS A 7 28.80 -35.39 -56.78
CA CYS A 7 28.74 -34.07 -56.20
C CYS A 7 29.02 -32.96 -57.23
N LEU A 8 28.38 -31.80 -57.04
CA LEU A 8 29.02 -30.52 -57.30
C LEU A 8 28.60 -29.53 -56.20
N THR A 9 29.62 -28.99 -55.54
CA THR A 9 29.60 -28.04 -54.44
C THR A 9 29.14 -26.65 -54.91
N VAL A 10 28.83 -25.77 -53.93
CA VAL A 10 28.89 -24.29 -53.93
C VAL A 10 27.51 -23.66 -53.64
N LEU A 11 27.27 -23.23 -52.40
CA LEU A 11 27.64 -21.91 -51.87
C LEU A 11 27.04 -21.78 -50.46
N CYS A 12 27.88 -21.55 -49.45
CA CYS A 12 27.43 -21.16 -48.12
C CYS A 12 26.74 -19.79 -48.20
N ALA A 13 25.42 -19.77 -48.22
CA ALA A 13 24.66 -18.62 -47.74
C ALA A 13 24.42 -18.84 -46.25
N THR A 14 25.44 -18.51 -45.45
CA THR A 14 25.22 -18.13 -44.05
C THR A 14 24.23 -16.97 -44.06
N THR A 15 22.94 -17.26 -43.87
CA THR A 15 21.99 -16.24 -43.44
C THR A 15 22.46 -15.82 -42.06
N THR A 16 23.18 -14.71 -42.07
CA THR A 16 23.64 -13.97 -40.92
C THR A 16 22.52 -13.92 -39.91
N LEU A 17 22.78 -14.51 -38.74
CA LEU A 17 22.05 -14.22 -37.52
C LEU A 17 21.99 -12.70 -37.38
N TYR A 18 20.84 -12.11 -37.66
CA TYR A 18 20.52 -10.81 -37.12
C TYR A 18 20.20 -11.06 -35.64
N THR A 19 21.24 -11.08 -34.81
CA THR A 19 21.11 -10.80 -33.37
C THR A 19 20.76 -9.31 -33.24
N GLY A 20 19.54 -8.96 -33.66
CA GLY A 20 18.89 -7.76 -33.18
C GLY A 20 18.31 -8.12 -31.82
N CYS A 21 18.92 -7.61 -30.76
CA CYS A 21 18.32 -7.60 -29.42
C CYS A 21 17.12 -6.64 -29.49
N GLY A 22 15.99 -7.13 -29.98
CA GLY A 22 14.72 -6.42 -30.04
C GLY A 22 13.68 -7.30 -29.38
N THR A 23 13.27 -6.93 -28.18
CA THR A 23 12.15 -7.54 -27.46
C THR A 23 10.95 -7.61 -28.41
N SER A 24 10.28 -8.76 -28.51
CA SER A 24 9.09 -8.84 -29.36
C SER A 24 7.99 -7.93 -28.79
N LYS A 25 7.02 -7.52 -29.61
CA LYS A 25 5.89 -6.70 -29.13
C LYS A 25 5.10 -7.42 -28.02
N GLU A 26 5.03 -8.75 -28.09
CA GLU A 26 4.38 -9.59 -27.10
C GLU A 26 5.17 -9.59 -25.79
N ASP A 27 6.50 -9.74 -25.85
CA ASP A 27 7.37 -9.68 -24.66
C ASP A 27 7.28 -8.30 -23.97
N ALA A 28 7.26 -7.22 -24.75
CA ALA A 28 7.15 -5.86 -24.21
C ALA A 28 5.77 -5.60 -23.56
N LEU A 29 4.71 -6.25 -24.04
CA LEU A 29 3.37 -6.13 -23.47
C LEU A 29 3.25 -6.95 -22.18
N LEU A 30 3.84 -8.15 -22.16
CA LEU A 30 3.94 -8.99 -20.97
C LEU A 30 4.73 -8.28 -19.86
N GLU A 31 5.88 -7.69 -20.18
CA GLU A 31 6.71 -6.94 -19.23
C GLU A 31 5.91 -5.79 -18.57
N LYS A 32 5.14 -5.03 -19.36
CA LYS A 32 4.27 -3.97 -18.83
C LYS A 32 3.17 -4.51 -17.93
N THR A 33 2.54 -5.61 -18.33
CA THR A 33 1.50 -6.29 -17.55
C THR A 33 2.03 -6.72 -16.18
N GLN A 34 3.17 -7.41 -16.17
CA GLN A 34 3.85 -7.84 -14.94
C GLN A 34 4.26 -6.64 -14.08
N LYS A 35 4.73 -5.55 -14.70
CA LYS A 35 5.12 -4.33 -13.99
C LYS A 35 3.93 -3.64 -13.32
N VAL A 36 2.79 -3.52 -14.01
CA VAL A 36 1.56 -2.96 -13.41
C VAL A 36 1.15 -3.84 -12.22
N TYR A 37 1.04 -5.15 -12.43
CA TYR A 37 0.62 -6.07 -11.38
C TYR A 37 1.54 -6.00 -10.16
N ALA A 38 2.85 -6.10 -10.34
CA ALA A 38 3.80 -6.10 -9.23
C ALA A 38 3.73 -4.80 -8.41
N ASN A 39 3.62 -3.64 -9.06
CA ASN A 39 3.50 -2.37 -8.34
C ASN A 39 2.16 -2.27 -7.58
N VAL A 40 1.05 -2.70 -8.19
CA VAL A 40 -0.26 -2.70 -7.52
C VAL A 40 -0.30 -3.69 -6.37
N ASP A 41 0.31 -4.87 -6.53
CA ASP A 41 0.36 -5.92 -5.50
C ASP A 41 1.23 -5.52 -4.31
N ASP A 42 2.39 -4.93 -4.57
CA ASP A 42 3.25 -4.40 -3.51
C ASP A 42 2.56 -3.25 -2.77
N ALA A 43 1.87 -2.34 -3.49
CA ALA A 43 1.08 -1.28 -2.88
C ALA A 43 -0.05 -1.85 -2.02
N TYR A 44 -0.79 -2.85 -2.53
CA TYR A 44 -1.84 -3.54 -1.79
C TYR A 44 -1.34 -4.14 -0.48
N ASN A 45 -0.19 -4.82 -0.51
CA ASN A 45 0.38 -5.45 0.68
C ASN A 45 0.72 -4.42 1.77
N SER A 46 1.16 -3.22 1.38
CA SER A 46 1.39 -2.10 2.31
C SER A 46 0.08 -1.50 2.81
N VAL A 47 -0.86 -1.20 1.92
CA VAL A 47 -2.21 -0.67 2.27
C VAL A 47 -2.95 -1.61 3.21
N LYS A 48 -2.84 -2.93 3.00
CA LYS A 48 -3.45 -3.93 3.87
C LYS A 48 -2.92 -3.86 5.30
N LYS A 49 -1.60 -3.73 5.48
CA LYS A 49 -1.01 -3.59 6.83
C LYS A 49 -1.49 -2.30 7.49
N TYR A 50 -1.47 -1.21 6.72
CA TYR A 50 -1.90 0.10 7.16
C TYR A 50 -3.36 0.12 7.64
N ALA A 51 -4.28 -0.38 6.80
CA ALA A 51 -5.70 -0.48 7.15
C ALA A 51 -5.95 -1.37 8.37
N ASN A 52 -5.22 -2.48 8.51
CA ASN A 52 -5.34 -3.37 9.66
C ASN A 52 -4.87 -2.70 10.95
N ASP A 53 -3.74 -1.97 10.91
CA ASP A 53 -3.29 -1.18 12.06
C ASP A 53 -4.35 -0.15 12.44
N ILE A 54 -4.88 0.62 11.47
CA ILE A 54 -5.96 1.61 11.70
C ILE A 54 -7.15 0.94 12.42
N TYR A 55 -7.65 -0.15 11.86
CA TYR A 55 -8.78 -0.88 12.43
C TYR A 55 -8.48 -1.35 13.85
N ASN A 56 -7.32 -1.95 14.07
CA ASN A 56 -6.92 -2.49 15.36
C ASN A 56 -6.73 -1.41 16.44
N GLY A 57 -6.09 -0.29 16.11
CA GLY A 57 -5.95 0.84 17.02
C GLY A 57 -7.32 1.44 17.39
N CYS A 58 -8.20 1.62 16.39
CA CYS A 58 -9.57 2.07 16.64
C CYS A 58 -10.36 1.07 17.51
N LYS A 59 -10.19 -0.24 17.24
CA LYS A 59 -10.82 -1.33 18.01
C LYS A 59 -10.36 -1.33 19.46
N ALA A 60 -9.06 -1.14 19.71
CA ALA A 60 -8.51 -1.04 21.06
C ALA A 60 -9.19 0.09 21.84
N TYR A 61 -9.34 1.27 21.23
CA TYR A 61 -10.10 2.37 21.84
C TYR A 61 -11.57 2.01 22.06
N VAL A 62 -12.26 1.37 21.11
CA VAL A 62 -13.68 1.01 21.29
C VAL A 62 -13.88 0.04 22.46
N LEU A 63 -12.90 -0.83 22.73
CA LEU A 63 -12.95 -1.77 23.84
C LEU A 63 -12.60 -1.13 25.19
N GLN A 64 -11.57 -0.26 25.24
CA GLN A 64 -11.03 0.29 26.49
C GLN A 64 -11.55 1.70 26.83
N GLY A 65 -12.04 2.44 25.84
CA GLY A 65 -12.43 3.84 25.95
C GLY A 65 -11.27 4.72 26.43
N GLU A 66 -11.57 5.62 27.37
CA GLU A 66 -10.58 6.53 27.98
C GLU A 66 -9.53 5.80 28.85
N ASN A 67 -9.73 4.52 29.15
CA ASN A 67 -8.77 3.70 29.91
C ASN A 67 -7.72 3.02 29.03
N LEU A 68 -7.77 3.22 27.70
CA LEU A 68 -6.78 2.68 26.77
C LEU A 68 -5.36 3.02 27.25
N THR A 69 -4.53 1.98 27.41
CA THR A 69 -3.12 2.14 27.75
C THR A 69 -2.26 2.16 26.49
N VAL A 70 -1.01 2.60 26.65
CA VAL A 70 -0.01 2.54 25.58
C VAL A 70 0.22 1.09 25.17
N GLU A 71 0.36 0.17 26.13
CA GLU A 71 0.54 -1.26 25.88
C GLU A 71 -0.63 -1.86 25.07
N ASP A 72 -1.88 -1.58 25.46
CA ASP A 72 -3.07 -2.05 24.73
C ASP A 72 -3.08 -1.60 23.25
N PHE A 73 -2.61 -0.38 22.97
CA PHE A 73 -2.54 0.15 21.62
C PHE A 73 -1.41 -0.49 20.81
N LEU A 74 -0.23 -0.64 21.41
CA LEU A 74 0.95 -1.21 20.75
C LEU A 74 0.81 -2.72 20.51
N ASP A 75 0.14 -3.46 21.39
CA ASP A 75 -0.11 -4.90 21.22
C ASP A 75 -1.00 -5.22 20.02
N GLU A 76 -1.84 -4.28 19.62
CA GLU A 76 -2.80 -4.42 18.54
C GLU A 76 -2.28 -3.87 17.19
N THR A 77 -1.15 -3.15 17.20
CA THR A 77 -0.62 -2.44 16.01
C THR A 77 0.84 -2.78 15.75
N ASN A 78 1.31 -2.61 14.51
CA ASN A 78 2.73 -2.74 14.18
C ASN A 78 3.49 -1.41 14.37
N ILE A 79 3.28 -0.74 15.49
CA ILE A 79 3.83 0.59 15.82
C ILE A 79 4.65 0.48 17.10
N THR A 80 5.75 1.23 17.17
CA THR A 80 6.55 1.37 18.40
C THR A 80 6.09 2.58 19.22
N GLU A 81 6.39 2.58 20.53
CA GLU A 81 6.04 3.70 21.38
C GLU A 81 6.65 5.04 20.91
N ASP A 82 7.92 5.01 20.48
CA ASP A 82 8.62 6.20 19.97
C ASP A 82 7.92 6.78 18.73
N GLU A 83 7.54 5.92 17.78
CA GLU A 83 6.81 6.34 16.58
C GLU A 83 5.43 6.92 16.93
N MET A 84 4.70 6.26 17.84
CA MET A 84 3.42 6.75 18.33
C MET A 84 3.56 8.12 18.99
N LEU A 85 4.58 8.29 19.85
CA LEU A 85 4.87 9.53 20.55
C LEU A 85 5.20 10.67 19.58
N ASP A 86 6.09 10.41 18.61
CA ASP A 86 6.48 11.40 17.60
C ASP A 86 5.30 11.80 16.71
N ALA A 87 4.47 10.83 16.31
CA ALA A 87 3.25 11.08 15.54
C ALA A 87 2.22 11.95 16.30
N MET A 88 2.04 11.70 17.60
CA MET A 88 1.18 12.52 18.45
C MET A 88 1.73 13.94 18.63
N LYS A 89 3.04 14.07 18.86
CA LYS A 89 3.71 15.38 18.98
C LYS A 89 3.56 16.19 17.70
N ALA A 90 3.84 15.58 16.55
CA ALA A 90 3.71 16.23 15.24
C ALA A 90 2.29 16.77 15.03
N TYR A 91 1.27 15.98 15.36
CA TYR A 91 -0.14 16.42 15.30
C TYR A 91 -0.40 17.64 16.18
N PHE A 92 0.03 17.61 17.45
CA PHE A 92 -0.20 18.74 18.37
C PHE A 92 0.52 20.00 17.89
N VAL A 93 1.75 19.87 17.39
CA VAL A 93 2.50 21.00 16.81
C VAL A 93 1.77 21.57 15.60
N GLU A 94 1.28 20.71 14.69
CA GLU A 94 0.52 21.16 13.52
C GLU A 94 -0.79 21.86 13.91
N LYS A 95 -1.51 21.33 14.90
CA LYS A 95 -2.83 21.85 15.28
C LYS A 95 -2.79 23.10 16.13
N PHE A 96 -1.85 23.19 17.07
CA PHE A 96 -1.87 24.19 18.13
C PHE A 96 -0.63 25.10 18.12
N GLY A 97 0.38 24.76 17.30
CA GLY A 97 1.67 25.44 17.27
C GLY A 97 2.65 24.86 18.30
N GLU A 98 3.94 25.10 18.04
CA GLU A 98 5.07 24.55 18.80
C GLU A 98 5.00 24.91 20.30
N ASP A 99 4.76 26.18 20.64
CA ASP A 99 4.68 26.64 22.03
C ASP A 99 3.59 25.92 22.85
N GLN A 100 2.40 25.71 22.27
CA GLN A 100 1.28 25.04 22.96
C GLN A 100 1.48 23.53 23.05
N ALA A 101 2.06 22.92 22.02
CA ALA A 101 2.42 21.51 22.04
C ALA A 101 3.49 21.22 23.11
N GLU A 102 4.52 22.07 23.20
CA GLU A 102 5.54 21.98 24.25
C GLU A 102 4.95 22.14 25.64
N GLU A 103 4.00 23.06 25.87
CA GLU A 103 3.34 23.21 27.17
C GLU A 103 2.58 21.93 27.57
N LEU A 104 1.85 21.32 26.63
CA LEU A 104 1.18 20.04 26.82
C LEU A 104 2.16 18.91 27.18
N ILE A 105 3.28 18.82 26.45
CA ILE A 105 4.32 17.81 26.68
C ILE A 105 4.99 18.04 28.05
N ARG A 106 5.31 19.28 28.41
CA ARG A 106 5.93 19.63 29.71
C ARG A 106 5.00 19.43 30.90
N SER A 107 3.68 19.48 30.68
CA SER A 107 2.69 19.22 31.72
C SER A 107 2.59 17.74 32.10
N ALA A 108 3.11 16.83 31.26
CA ALA A 108 3.45 15.50 31.69
C ALA A 108 4.74 15.61 32.53
N ASP A 109 4.58 15.69 33.86
CA ASP A 109 5.67 15.90 34.85
C ASP A 109 6.79 14.82 34.83
N ASP A 110 6.70 13.80 33.97
CA ASP A 110 7.63 12.68 33.84
C ASP A 110 7.65 12.16 32.39
N ASP A 111 8.83 12.13 31.77
CA ASP A 111 9.04 11.63 30.40
C ASP A 111 8.46 10.22 30.21
N GLU A 112 8.46 9.39 31.28
CA GLU A 112 7.95 8.01 31.29
C GLU A 112 6.43 7.92 31.02
N TYR A 113 5.66 8.98 31.26
CA TYR A 113 4.20 8.98 31.07
C TYR A 113 3.72 9.86 29.92
N THR A 114 4.64 10.49 29.18
CA THR A 114 4.28 11.43 28.09
C THR A 114 3.39 10.76 27.05
N SER A 115 3.75 9.56 26.60
CA SER A 115 2.97 8.77 25.64
C SER A 115 1.53 8.54 26.12
N LEU A 116 1.35 8.16 27.38
CA LEU A 116 0.02 7.91 27.95
C LEU A 116 -0.80 9.19 28.08
N VAL A 117 -0.19 10.31 28.49
CA VAL A 117 -0.87 11.61 28.62
C VAL A 117 -1.36 12.10 27.25
N LEU A 118 -0.51 12.01 26.22
CA LEU A 118 -0.89 12.40 24.87
C LEU A 118 -1.94 11.45 24.28
N LEU A 119 -1.80 10.14 24.49
CA LEU A 119 -2.78 9.14 24.03
C LEU A 119 -4.16 9.41 24.65
N ARG A 120 -4.21 9.72 25.95
CA ARG A 120 -5.46 10.12 26.63
C ARG A 120 -6.04 11.43 26.10
N SER A 121 -5.18 12.38 25.76
CA SER A 121 -5.59 13.66 25.17
C SER A 121 -6.21 13.45 23.78
N PHE A 122 -5.59 12.61 22.94
CA PHE A 122 -6.15 12.17 21.66
C PHE A 122 -7.48 11.45 21.83
N SER A 123 -7.50 10.47 22.73
CA SER A 123 -8.67 9.64 23.08
C SER A 123 -9.87 10.48 23.52
N GLY A 124 -9.65 11.49 24.37
CA GLY A 124 -10.72 12.37 24.85
C GLY A 124 -11.18 13.40 23.81
N MET A 125 -10.27 13.88 22.96
CA MET A 125 -10.57 14.93 21.98
C MET A 125 -11.21 14.39 20.69
N LEU A 126 -10.73 13.25 20.20
CA LEU A 126 -11.02 12.73 18.86
C LEU A 126 -11.68 11.35 18.89
N GLY A 127 -11.76 10.72 20.06
CA GLY A 127 -12.34 9.38 20.20
C GLY A 127 -11.60 8.32 19.36
N PRO A 128 -12.32 7.34 18.79
CA PRO A 128 -11.70 6.30 17.96
C PRO A 128 -10.96 6.87 16.74
N ALA A 129 -11.46 7.96 16.16
CA ALA A 129 -10.83 8.59 14.99
C ALA A 129 -9.43 9.12 15.31
N GLY A 130 -9.18 9.50 16.56
CA GLY A 130 -7.84 9.89 17.02
C GLY A 130 -6.81 8.78 16.86
N MET A 131 -7.20 7.51 17.04
CA MET A 131 -6.29 6.38 16.87
C MET A 131 -5.90 6.20 15.41
N GLY A 132 -6.85 6.38 14.48
CA GLY A 132 -6.58 6.38 13.05
C GLY A 132 -5.57 7.46 12.65
N ILE A 133 -5.73 8.68 13.18
CA ILE A 133 -4.81 9.81 12.91
C ILE A 133 -3.39 9.53 13.42
N ILE A 134 -3.24 8.93 14.61
CA ILE A 134 -1.92 8.53 15.12
C ILE A 134 -1.23 7.59 14.13
N ILE A 135 -1.98 6.59 13.64
CA ILE A 135 -1.46 5.55 12.74
C ILE A 135 -1.12 6.16 11.38
N GLU A 136 -1.97 7.03 10.85
CA GLU A 136 -1.72 7.80 9.62
C GLU A 136 -0.41 8.58 9.71
N ASN A 137 -0.23 9.33 10.79
CA ASN A 137 0.99 10.10 11.02
C ASN A 137 2.23 9.21 11.14
N VAL A 138 2.14 8.03 11.76
CA VAL A 138 3.24 7.06 11.81
C VAL A 138 3.58 6.54 10.42
N TYR A 139 2.58 6.13 9.64
CA TYR A 139 2.79 5.61 8.28
C TYR A 139 3.36 6.68 7.34
N SER A 140 2.94 7.94 7.51
CA SER A 140 3.52 9.09 6.82
C SER A 140 4.97 9.34 7.24
N ALA A 141 5.27 9.36 8.54
CA ALA A 141 6.64 9.57 9.04
C ALA A 141 7.62 8.46 8.62
N ARG A 142 7.13 7.22 8.48
CA ARG A 142 7.89 6.08 7.92
C ARG A 142 8.19 6.22 6.42
N GLY A 143 7.52 7.13 5.72
CA GLY A 143 7.53 7.21 4.25
C GLY A 143 6.74 6.09 3.57
N THR A 144 5.89 5.37 4.31
CA THR A 144 5.09 4.26 3.75
C THR A 144 3.98 4.79 2.82
N THR A 145 3.38 5.93 3.16
CA THR A 145 2.38 6.60 2.31
C THR A 145 2.99 7.07 0.98
N GLU A 146 4.18 7.69 1.04
CA GLU A 146 4.95 8.09 -0.15
C GLU A 146 5.30 6.87 -1.02
N ASP A 147 5.79 5.79 -0.41
CA ASP A 147 6.14 4.55 -1.11
C ASP A 147 4.93 3.84 -1.77
N ILE A 148 3.75 3.87 -1.12
CA ILE A 148 2.49 3.40 -1.72
C ILE A 148 2.12 4.27 -2.93
N GLN A 149 2.16 5.59 -2.77
CA GLN A 149 1.81 6.54 -3.82
C GLN A 149 2.71 6.39 -5.05
N ASP A 150 4.03 6.25 -4.86
CA ASP A 150 5.01 6.06 -5.93
C ASP A 150 4.75 4.77 -6.74
N LYS A 151 4.39 3.69 -6.06
CA LYS A 151 4.00 2.41 -6.70
C LYS A 151 2.71 2.58 -7.52
N LEU A 152 1.69 3.20 -6.94
CA LEU A 152 0.42 3.44 -7.63
C LEU A 152 0.61 4.36 -8.84
N ASP A 153 1.44 5.39 -8.75
CA ASP A 153 1.74 6.27 -9.88
C ASP A 153 2.55 5.56 -10.97
N THR A 154 3.50 4.72 -10.59
CA THR A 154 4.24 3.87 -11.53
C THR A 154 3.31 2.89 -12.25
N ALA A 155 2.40 2.24 -11.53
CA ALA A 155 1.39 1.35 -12.09
C ALA A 155 0.46 2.09 -13.05
N LYS A 156 -0.09 3.23 -12.63
CA LYS A 156 -0.98 4.08 -13.43
C LYS A 156 -0.33 4.53 -14.74
N ASN A 157 0.93 4.95 -14.67
CA ASN A 157 1.65 5.41 -15.86
C ASN A 157 1.95 4.25 -16.81
N THR A 158 2.35 3.09 -16.28
CA THR A 158 2.57 1.89 -17.10
C THR A 158 1.26 1.39 -17.74
N LEU A 159 0.14 1.42 -17.01
CA LEU A 159 -1.18 1.01 -17.49
C LEU A 159 -1.66 1.85 -18.69
N LYS A 160 -1.34 3.15 -18.74
CA LYS A 160 -1.66 4.02 -19.89
C LYS A 160 -0.95 3.62 -21.18
N GLU A 161 0.13 2.83 -21.09
CA GLU A 161 0.88 2.37 -22.25
C GLU A 161 0.42 1.00 -22.78
N ILE A 162 -0.56 0.39 -22.13
CA ILE A 162 -1.21 -0.85 -22.54
C ILE A 162 -2.47 -0.49 -23.34
N ASP A 163 -2.69 -1.17 -24.46
CA ASP A 163 -3.89 -0.98 -25.28
C ASP A 163 -5.14 -1.41 -24.50
N SER A 164 -6.21 -0.63 -24.53
CA SER A 164 -7.46 -0.96 -23.86
C SER A 164 -8.13 -2.22 -24.42
N ASP A 165 -7.82 -2.59 -25.67
CA ASP A 165 -8.31 -3.83 -26.29
C ASP A 165 -7.50 -5.07 -25.85
N TYR A 166 -6.46 -4.90 -25.02
CA TYR A 166 -5.70 -6.02 -24.47
C TYR A 166 -6.52 -6.83 -23.48
N GLU A 167 -6.42 -8.16 -23.55
CA GLU A 167 -7.30 -9.09 -22.83
C GLU A 167 -7.29 -8.91 -21.31
N TYR A 168 -6.17 -8.46 -20.71
CA TYR A 168 -6.05 -8.23 -19.27
C TYR A 168 -6.18 -6.76 -18.85
N TYR A 169 -6.41 -5.84 -19.79
CA TYR A 169 -6.41 -4.40 -19.48
C TYR A 169 -7.44 -4.03 -18.40
N GLU A 170 -8.69 -4.49 -18.54
CA GLU A 170 -9.74 -4.16 -17.57
C GLU A 170 -9.45 -4.77 -16.20
N SER A 171 -8.93 -6.01 -16.12
CA SER A 171 -8.55 -6.60 -14.84
C SER A 171 -7.39 -5.84 -14.15
N LEU A 172 -6.38 -5.40 -14.91
CA LEU A 172 -5.29 -4.56 -14.37
C LEU A 172 -5.81 -3.21 -13.86
N LYS A 173 -6.74 -2.60 -14.61
CA LYS A 173 -7.35 -1.31 -14.28
C LYS A 173 -8.25 -1.41 -13.05
N ASP A 174 -9.06 -2.46 -12.95
CA ASP A 174 -9.90 -2.73 -11.80
C ASP A 174 -9.03 -2.95 -10.56
N TYR A 175 -7.99 -3.79 -10.66
CA TYR A 175 -7.08 -4.00 -9.53
C TYR A 175 -6.41 -2.70 -9.07
N TYR A 176 -5.86 -1.90 -10.00
CA TYR A 176 -5.30 -0.59 -9.70
C TYR A 176 -6.31 0.34 -9.02
N THR A 177 -7.54 0.39 -9.53
CA THR A 177 -8.59 1.28 -9.03
C THR A 177 -9.01 0.88 -7.62
N THR A 178 -9.24 -0.42 -7.38
CA THR A 178 -9.63 -0.94 -6.07
C THR A 178 -8.55 -0.69 -5.02
N VAL A 179 -7.27 -0.94 -5.33
CA VAL A 179 -6.16 -0.67 -4.39
C VAL A 179 -5.99 0.83 -4.14
N SER A 180 -6.11 1.67 -5.18
CA SER A 180 -6.04 3.13 -5.03
C SER A 180 -7.16 3.65 -4.14
N SER A 181 -8.39 3.15 -4.29
CA SER A 181 -9.52 3.51 -3.43
C SER A 181 -9.36 2.99 -2.00
N TYR A 182 -8.75 1.81 -1.82
CA TYR A 182 -8.46 1.29 -0.48
C TYR A 182 -7.40 2.15 0.23
N TYR A 183 -6.38 2.60 -0.49
CA TYR A 183 -5.41 3.55 0.04
C TYR A 183 -6.06 4.90 0.40
N ASP A 184 -6.88 5.45 -0.50
CA ASP A 184 -7.63 6.70 -0.26
C ASP A 184 -8.53 6.60 0.98
N PHE A 185 -9.15 5.44 1.22
CA PHE A 185 -9.91 5.19 2.44
C PHE A 185 -9.03 5.29 3.71
N CYS A 186 -7.78 4.83 3.65
CA CYS A 186 -6.86 4.92 4.80
C CYS A 186 -6.45 6.37 5.10
N GLU A 187 -6.18 7.17 4.06
CA GLU A 187 -5.81 8.59 4.20
C GLU A 187 -7.01 9.50 4.52
N HIS A 188 -8.23 9.05 4.20
CA HIS A 188 -9.45 9.81 4.38
C HIS A 188 -10.52 8.97 5.07
N LEU A 189 -10.24 8.56 6.32
CA LEU A 189 -11.16 7.74 7.11
C LEU A 189 -12.54 8.40 7.21
N THR A 190 -13.57 7.68 6.78
CA THR A 190 -14.97 8.10 6.84
C THR A 190 -15.86 6.98 7.37
N GLY A 191 -17.04 7.36 7.89
CA GLY A 191 -18.00 6.40 8.45
C GLY A 191 -17.79 6.11 9.93
N THR A 192 -18.49 5.10 10.44
CA THR A 192 -18.36 4.64 11.84
C THR A 192 -17.37 3.50 11.96
N PHE A 193 -16.89 3.23 13.19
CA PHE A 193 -16.04 2.05 13.45
C PHE A 193 -16.71 0.73 13.02
N GLU A 194 -18.02 0.58 13.23
CA GLU A 194 -18.77 -0.61 12.79
C GLU A 194 -18.71 -0.79 11.27
N GLN A 195 -18.74 0.31 10.50
CA GLN A 195 -18.68 0.27 9.04
C GLN A 195 -17.25 0.02 8.53
N MET A 196 -16.22 0.39 9.29
CA MET A 196 -14.81 0.27 8.89
C MET A 196 -14.43 -1.17 8.54
N GLN A 197 -14.85 -2.14 9.35
CA GLN A 197 -14.54 -3.56 9.11
C GLN A 197 -15.17 -4.06 7.81
N ASP A 198 -16.43 -3.70 7.57
CA ASP A 198 -17.17 -4.06 6.36
C ASP A 198 -16.53 -3.42 5.12
N THR A 199 -16.13 -2.15 5.21
CA THR A 199 -15.42 -1.43 4.14
C THR A 199 -14.08 -2.08 3.79
N ILE A 200 -13.24 -2.37 4.79
CA ILE A 200 -11.96 -3.09 4.63
C ILE A 200 -12.19 -4.44 3.96
N THR A 201 -13.17 -5.21 4.46
CA THR A 201 -13.51 -6.53 3.93
C THR A 201 -14.03 -6.44 2.50
N GLY A 202 -14.76 -5.38 2.15
CA GLY A 202 -15.19 -5.08 0.80
C GLY A 202 -14.01 -4.97 -0.16
N TYR A 203 -13.06 -4.07 0.14
CA TYR A 203 -11.85 -3.90 -0.68
C TYR A 203 -11.04 -5.19 -0.82
N GLU A 204 -10.81 -5.93 0.26
CA GLU A 204 -10.05 -7.19 0.19
C GLU A 204 -10.75 -8.27 -0.67
N ASN A 205 -12.08 -8.30 -0.65
CA ASN A 205 -12.85 -9.22 -1.48
C ASN A 205 -12.79 -8.85 -2.97
N ASP A 206 -12.90 -7.56 -3.28
CA ASP A 206 -12.81 -7.05 -4.64
C ASP A 206 -11.40 -7.28 -5.21
N ILE A 207 -10.35 -6.98 -4.44
CA ILE A 207 -8.94 -7.27 -4.82
C ILE A 207 -8.71 -8.76 -5.08
N ARG A 208 -9.26 -9.64 -4.23
CA ARG A 208 -9.16 -11.09 -4.46
C ARG A 208 -9.84 -11.52 -5.75
N LYS A 209 -10.95 -10.88 -6.12
CA LYS A 209 -11.63 -11.12 -7.40
C LYS A 209 -10.78 -10.64 -8.56
N ASP A 210 -10.26 -9.41 -8.49
CA ASP A 210 -9.47 -8.78 -9.54
C ASP A 210 -8.16 -9.56 -9.82
N THR A 211 -7.52 -10.10 -8.77
CA THR A 211 -6.27 -10.85 -8.90
C THR A 211 -6.44 -12.29 -9.42
N ASN A 212 -7.62 -12.90 -9.31
CA ASN A 212 -7.83 -14.27 -9.80
C ASN A 212 -7.70 -14.36 -11.32
N ASP A 213 -8.17 -13.34 -12.04
CA ASP A 213 -8.08 -13.28 -13.50
C ASP A 213 -6.65 -12.96 -13.96
N LEU A 214 -5.89 -12.19 -13.18
CA LEU A 214 -4.52 -11.77 -13.50
C LEU A 214 -3.46 -12.83 -13.22
N LYS A 215 -3.66 -13.72 -12.24
CA LYS A 215 -2.69 -14.79 -11.95
C LYS A 215 -2.49 -15.74 -13.13
N LEU A 216 -3.54 -15.98 -13.92
CA LEU A 216 -3.46 -16.78 -15.14
C LEU A 216 -2.64 -16.11 -16.26
N ALA A 217 -2.48 -14.78 -16.21
CA ALA A 217 -1.77 -13.98 -17.20
C ALA A 217 -0.27 -13.82 -16.90
N ILE A 218 0.13 -14.04 -15.64
CA ILE A 218 1.44 -13.66 -15.10
C ILE A 218 2.32 -14.88 -14.79
N ASP A 219 1.70 -16.05 -14.53
CA ASP A 219 2.35 -17.36 -14.38
C ASP A 219 2.80 -17.95 -15.73
#